data_AF-A0A182TRE5-F1
#
_entry.id   AF-A0A182TRE5-F1
#
_cell.length_a   1.000
_cell.length_b   1.000
_cell.length_c   1.000
_cell.angle_alpha   90.00
_cell.angle_beta   90.00
_cell.angle_gamma   90.00
#
_symmetry.space_group_name_H-M   'P 1'
#
loop_
_entity.id
_entity.type
_entity.pdbx_description
1 polymer ?
#
loop_
_entity_poly.entity_id
_entity_poly.type
_entity_poly.pdbx_seq_one_letter_code
_entity_poly.pdbx_strand_id
1 'polypeptide(L)'
;MNTSNYSPINGVVLRNQNQISWIRRRDWHILSSGAQMYTNDERFAILHTPGSNTWTLQIKFVQRRDHGTYECQVSTAFSLFCLKWCLFVGYETNVTGVWLSNKYIQSR
;
A
#
# COMPACT_ATOMS: atom_id res chain seq x y z
N MET A 1 2.09 -16.35 -16.77
CA MET A 1 1.77 -15.82 -15.43
C MET A 1 3.05 -15.28 -14.81
N ASN A 2 3.44 -14.06 -15.16
CA ASN A 2 4.72 -13.49 -14.74
C ASN A 2 4.48 -12.66 -13.47
N THR A 3 5.11 -13.04 -12.35
CA THR A 3 5.03 -12.36 -11.05
C THR A 3 5.73 -10.99 -11.05
N SER A 4 6.42 -10.64 -12.14
CA SER A 4 7.24 -9.44 -12.31
C SER A 4 6.47 -8.11 -12.36
N ASN A 5 5.13 -8.11 -12.38
CA ASN A 5 4.33 -6.88 -12.52
C ASN A 5 3.48 -6.52 -11.29
N TYR A 6 3.72 -7.17 -10.15
CA TYR A 6 3.01 -6.87 -8.90
C TYR A 6 3.88 -6.04 -7.97
N SER A 7 3.30 -5.01 -7.34
CA SER A 7 3.92 -4.31 -6.22
C SER A 7 3.15 -4.58 -4.93
N PRO A 8 3.72 -5.32 -3.96
CA PRO A 8 3.12 -5.49 -2.64
C PRO A 8 3.56 -4.38 -1.68
N ILE A 9 2.64 -3.48 -1.30
CA ILE A 9 2.90 -2.43 -0.30
C ILE A 9 2.42 -2.93 1.07
N ASN A 10 3.34 -3.16 2.00
CA ASN A 10 3.04 -3.84 3.27
C ASN A 10 2.80 -2.86 4.42
N GLY A 11 1.60 -2.83 4.98
CA GLY A 11 1.27 -2.16 6.24
C GLY A 11 1.19 -3.15 7.39
N VAL A 12 1.75 -2.80 8.56
CA VAL A 12 1.77 -3.67 9.75
C VAL A 12 0.89 -3.09 10.84
N VAL A 13 -0.03 -3.90 11.37
CA VAL A 13 -0.87 -3.57 12.53
C VAL A 13 -0.20 -4.02 13.83
N LEU A 14 -0.16 -3.16 14.84
CA LEU A 14 0.15 -3.55 16.22
C LEU A 14 -1.15 -4.06 16.90
N ARG A 15 -1.07 -5.07 17.78
CA ARG A 15 -2.25 -5.79 18.33
C ARG A 15 -3.28 -4.83 18.98
N ASN A 16 -4.56 -5.25 18.90
CA ASN A 16 -5.82 -4.63 19.36
C ASN A 16 -6.46 -3.65 18.37
N GLN A 17 -7.57 -4.06 17.71
CA GLN A 17 -8.58 -3.23 17.02
C GLN A 17 -8.09 -1.96 16.30
N ASN A 18 -7.08 -2.14 15.45
CA ASN A 18 -6.48 -1.04 14.71
C ASN A 18 -6.90 -1.12 13.25
N GLN A 19 -7.63 -0.10 12.79
CA GLN A 19 -8.04 0.01 11.40
C GLN A 19 -6.86 0.49 10.55
N ILE A 20 -6.54 -0.26 9.49
CA ILE A 20 -5.60 0.18 8.46
C ILE A 20 -6.35 0.88 7.35
N SER A 21 -5.84 2.01 6.86
CA SER A 21 -6.37 2.67 5.67
C SER A 21 -5.24 2.99 4.70
N TRP A 22 -5.45 2.64 3.43
CA TRP A 22 -4.50 2.93 2.35
C TRP A 22 -4.93 4.18 1.60
N ILE A 23 -4.02 5.13 1.43
CA ILE A 23 -4.26 6.42 0.82
C ILE A 23 -3.21 6.69 -0.26
N ARG A 24 -3.66 7.14 -1.42
CA ARG A 24 -2.78 7.63 -2.48
C ARG A 24 -2.48 9.11 -2.26
N ARG A 25 -1.21 9.48 -2.07
CA ARG A 25 -0.83 10.85 -1.69
C ARG A 25 -0.96 11.88 -2.80
N ARG A 26 -0.90 11.46 -4.06
CA ARG A 26 -0.92 12.39 -5.22
C ARG A 26 -2.23 13.18 -5.30
N ASP A 27 -3.33 12.59 -4.85
CA ASP A 27 -4.70 13.10 -4.94
C ASP A 27 -5.52 12.85 -3.68
N TRP A 28 -4.87 12.38 -2.60
CA TRP A 28 -5.49 12.07 -1.30
C TRP A 28 -6.67 11.09 -1.38
N HIS A 29 -6.71 10.26 -2.42
CA HIS A 29 -7.78 9.29 -2.59
C HIS A 29 -7.59 8.09 -1.65
N ILE A 30 -8.63 7.77 -0.89
CA ILE A 30 -8.67 6.57 -0.04
C ILE A 30 -8.86 5.37 -0.96
N LEU A 31 -7.90 4.45 -0.96
CA LEU A 31 -7.94 3.23 -1.78
C LEU A 31 -8.72 2.14 -1.06
N SER A 32 -8.46 1.96 0.24
CA SER A 32 -9.13 0.96 1.06
C SER A 32 -9.11 1.33 2.54
N SER A 33 -10.02 0.73 3.30
CA SER A 33 -9.99 0.71 4.76
C SER A 33 -10.26 -0.71 5.25
N GLY A 34 -9.27 -1.31 5.90
CA GLY A 34 -9.25 -2.74 6.21
C GLY A 34 -9.41 -3.56 4.93
N ALA A 35 -10.38 -4.48 4.95
CA ALA A 35 -10.72 -5.32 3.79
C ALA A 35 -11.62 -4.61 2.78
N GLN A 36 -12.19 -3.45 3.12
CA GLN A 36 -13.11 -2.73 2.24
C GLN A 36 -12.34 -1.88 1.22
N MET A 37 -12.61 -2.07 -0.06
CA MET A 37 -12.09 -1.25 -1.14
C MET A 37 -13.02 -0.05 -1.42
N TYR A 38 -12.44 1.12 -1.64
CA TYR A 38 -13.16 2.34 -2.06
C TYR A 38 -12.88 2.73 -3.52
N THR A 39 -11.75 2.26 -4.07
CA THR A 39 -11.48 2.41 -5.50
C THR A 39 -12.19 1.31 -6.31
N ASN A 40 -12.68 1.67 -7.49
CA ASN A 40 -13.26 0.73 -8.46
C ASN A 40 -12.20 0.11 -9.40
N ASP A 41 -10.93 0.51 -9.28
CA ASP A 41 -9.85 -0.04 -10.12
C ASP A 41 -9.46 -1.45 -9.62
N GLU A 42 -9.86 -2.48 -10.38
CA GLU A 42 -9.63 -3.91 -10.10
C GLU A 42 -8.15 -4.31 -9.97
N ARG A 43 -7.25 -3.41 -10.39
CA ARG A 43 -5.80 -3.60 -10.20
C ARG A 43 -5.41 -3.50 -8.73
N PHE A 44 -6.17 -2.77 -7.92
CA PHE A 44 -5.91 -2.66 -6.49
C PHE A 44 -6.63 -3.79 -5.75
N ALA A 45 -5.89 -4.50 -4.93
CA ALA A 45 -6.43 -5.54 -4.07
C ALA A 45 -5.78 -5.46 -2.70
N ILE A 46 -6.52 -5.89 -1.69
CA ILE A 46 -5.98 -6.06 -0.34
C ILE A 46 -5.73 -7.53 -0.11
N LEU A 47 -4.49 -7.85 0.22
CA LEU A 47 -4.08 -9.16 0.70
C LEU A 47 -3.95 -9.09 2.21
N HIS A 48 -4.74 -9.90 2.90
CA HIS A 48 -4.64 -10.07 4.34
C HIS A 48 -4.57 -11.58 4.63
N THR A 49 -3.55 -12.00 5.36
CA THR A 49 -3.45 -13.39 5.79
C THR A 49 -4.29 -13.57 7.06
N PRO A 50 -5.27 -14.49 7.09
CA PRO A 50 -6.05 -14.78 8.28
C PRO A 50 -5.14 -15.08 9.49
N GLY A 51 -5.34 -14.39 10.61
CA GLY A 51 -4.51 -14.52 11.80
C GLY A 51 -3.21 -13.70 11.80
N SER A 52 -2.86 -13.06 10.68
CA SER A 52 -1.74 -12.10 10.62
C SER A 52 -2.22 -10.68 10.86
N ASN A 53 -1.30 -9.83 11.31
CA ASN A 53 -1.51 -8.38 11.43
C ASN A 53 -0.97 -7.61 10.22
N THR A 54 -0.53 -8.31 9.18
CA THR A 54 0.04 -7.70 7.97
C THR A 54 -1.04 -7.53 6.93
N TRP A 55 -1.23 -6.29 6.50
CA TRP A 55 -2.13 -5.91 5.42
C TRP A 55 -1.31 -5.42 4.25
N THR A 56 -1.47 -6.05 3.09
CA THR A 56 -0.68 -5.71 1.91
C THR A 56 -1.60 -5.14 0.83
N LEU A 57 -1.34 -3.90 0.42
CA LEU A 57 -1.95 -3.34 -0.78
C LEU A 57 -1.19 -3.87 -1.99
N GLN A 58 -1.86 -4.69 -2.80
CA GLN A 58 -1.34 -5.21 -4.05
C GLN A 58 -1.84 -4.35 -5.20
N ILE A 59 -0.92 -3.96 -6.09
CA ILE A 59 -1.25 -3.32 -7.36
C ILE A 59 -0.85 -4.26 -8.50
N LYS A 60 -1.83 -4.67 -9.31
CA LYS A 60 -1.64 -5.50 -10.50
C LYS A 60 -1.38 -4.63 -11.73
N PHE A 61 -0.56 -5.14 -12.65
CA PHE A 61 -0.24 -4.44 -13.91
C PHE A 61 0.19 -3.00 -13.64
N VAL A 62 1.22 -2.84 -12.79
CA VAL A 62 1.74 -1.54 -12.37
C VAL A 62 2.17 -0.75 -13.61
N GLN A 63 1.75 0.50 -13.68
CA GLN A 63 2.04 1.41 -14.78
C GLN A 63 2.83 2.62 -14.31
N ARG A 64 3.47 3.34 -15.23
CA ARG A 64 4.18 4.61 -14.92
C ARG A 64 3.33 5.58 -14.11
N ARG A 65 2.03 5.64 -14.38
CA ARG A 65 1.08 6.54 -13.68
C ARG A 65 0.84 6.18 -12.22
N ASP A 66 1.13 4.93 -11.82
CA ASP A 66 0.95 4.46 -10.46
C ASP A 66 2.17 4.83 -9.58
N HIS A 67 3.28 5.29 -10.20
CA HIS A 67 4.42 5.86 -9.49
C HIS A 67 3.97 6.97 -8.54
N GLY A 68 4.44 6.92 -7.30
CA GLY A 68 4.16 7.95 -6.30
C GLY A 68 4.17 7.42 -4.88
N THR A 69 3.77 8.28 -3.95
CA THR A 69 3.71 7.92 -2.53
C THR A 69 2.32 7.38 -2.16
N TYR A 70 2.32 6.22 -1.53
CA TYR A 70 1.18 5.58 -0.89
C TYR A 70 1.39 5.64 0.61
N GLU A 71 0.32 5.85 1.35
CA GLU A 71 0.32 5.98 2.79
C GLU A 71 -0.59 4.92 3.39
N CYS A 72 -0.10 4.21 4.41
CA CYS A 72 -0.91 3.40 5.30
C CYS A 72 -1.05 4.16 6.61
N GLN A 73 -2.30 4.42 6.97
CA GLN A 73 -2.66 4.94 8.28
C GLN A 73 -3.07 3.78 9.16
N VAL A 74 -2.40 3.64 10.29
CA VAL A 74 -2.73 2.67 11.34
C VAL A 74 -3.27 3.46 12.52
N SER A 75 -4.58 3.41 12.72
CA SER A 75 -5.20 4.00 13.90
C SER A 75 -5.01 3.04 15.07
N THR A 76 -4.39 3.49 16.15
CA THR A 76 -4.32 2.75 17.41
C THR A 76 -5.03 3.48 18.54
N ALA A 77 -5.42 2.76 19.60
CA ALA A 77 -6.13 3.32 20.74
C ALA A 77 -5.46 4.58 21.33
N PHE A 78 -4.14 4.70 21.18
CA PHE A 78 -3.35 5.79 21.75
C PHE A 78 -2.63 6.64 20.70
N SER A 79 -2.55 6.20 19.44
CA SER A 79 -1.68 6.84 18.44
C SER A 79 -2.13 6.55 17.01
N LEU A 80 -1.97 7.52 16.12
CA LEU A 80 -2.11 7.33 14.68
C LEU A 80 -0.72 7.24 14.04
N PHE A 81 -0.41 6.10 13.46
CA PHE A 81 0.84 5.91 12.72
C PHE A 81 0.60 6.09 11.24
N CYS A 82 1.46 6.89 10.61
CA CYS A 82 1.49 7.10 9.19
C CYS A 82 2.76 6.46 8.62
N LEU A 83 2.59 5.42 7.80
CA LEU A 83 3.65 4.73 7.08
C LEU A 83 3.57 5.13 5.61
N LYS A 84 4.67 5.61 5.02
CA LYS A 84 4.70 6.04 3.62
C LYS A 84 5.60 5.14 2.80
N TRP A 85 5.10 4.64 1.67
CA TRP A 85 5.88 3.93 0.66
C TRP A 85 5.90 4.69 -0.64
N CYS A 86 7.09 4.92 -1.16
CA CYS A 86 7.25 5.44 -2.51
C CYS A 86 7.38 4.27 -3.47
N LEU A 87 6.42 4.16 -4.38
CA LEU A 87 6.43 3.23 -5.49
C LEU A 87 7.17 3.86 -6.67
N PHE A 88 8.33 3.27 -7.01
CA PHE A 88 9.07 3.62 -8.22
C PHE A 88 8.82 2.58 -9.30
N VAL A 89 8.42 3.06 -10.48
CA VAL A 89 8.16 2.24 -11.67
C VAL A 89 9.20 2.63 -12.73
N GLY A 90 10.27 1.83 -12.83
CA GLY A 90 11.41 2.06 -13.72
C GLY A 90 11.42 1.09 -14.91
N TYR A 91 12.11 1.47 -15.99
CA TYR A 91 12.39 0.62 -17.14
C TYR A 91 13.89 0.45 -17.22
N GLU A 92 14.44 -0.46 -16.43
CA GLU A 92 15.82 -0.88 -16.63
C GLU A 92 15.77 -2.12 -17.54
N THR A 93 16.41 -2.03 -18.71
CA THR A 93 16.76 -3.16 -19.58
C THR A 93 15.61 -4.10 -19.98
N ASN A 94 14.55 -3.56 -20.59
CA ASN A 94 13.38 -4.31 -21.08
C ASN A 94 12.52 -5.02 -20.00
N VAL A 95 12.79 -4.77 -18.71
CA VAL A 95 11.97 -5.25 -17.60
C VAL A 95 11.34 -4.05 -16.89
N THR A 96 10.02 -4.08 -16.72
CA THR A 96 9.34 -3.17 -15.79
C THR A 96 9.76 -3.54 -14.36
N GLY A 97 10.58 -2.70 -13.75
CA GLY A 97 11.05 -2.85 -12.38
C GLY A 97 10.17 -2.07 -11.40
N VAL A 98 9.84 -2.69 -10.27
CA VAL A 98 9.00 -2.13 -9.22
C VAL A 98 9.79 -2.06 -7.92
N TRP A 99 10.00 -0.86 -7.39
CA TRP A 99 10.77 -0.64 -6.17
C TRP A 99 9.93 0.07 -5.12
N LEU A 100 10.05 -0.36 -3.86
CA LEU A 100 9.44 0.31 -2.72
C LEU A 100 10.51 0.90 -1.83
N SER A 101 10.39 2.20 -1.57
CA SER A 101 11.18 2.89 -0.55
C SER A 101 10.28 3.22 0.64
N ASN A 102 10.61 2.68 1.81
CA ASN A 102 9.94 3.05 3.06
C ASN A 102 10.43 4.45 3.48
N LYS A 103 9.51 5.41 3.55
CA LYS A 103 9.79 6.81 3.89
C LYS A 103 9.16 7.13 5.24
N TYR A 104 9.84 6.73 6.30
CA TYR A 104 9.63 7.15 7.69
C TYR A 104 8.27 6.80 8.32
N ILE A 105 8.29 6.55 9.62
CA ILE A 105 7.10 6.49 10.49
C ILE A 105 6.90 7.92 11.02
N GLN A 106 5.76 8.55 10.74
CA GLN A 106 5.39 9.79 11.42
C GLN A 106 4.22 9.48 12.36
N SER A 107 4.40 9.73 13.66
CA SER A 107 3.28 9.95 14.57
C SER A 107 2.73 11.33 14.25
N ARG A 108 1.46 11.39 13.87
CA ARG A 108 0.79 12.67 13.64
C ARG A 108 0.41 13.32 14.95
#